data_AF-A0A538PGJ2-F1
#
_entry.id   AF-A0A538PGJ2-F1
#
_cell.length_a   1.000
_cell.length_b   1.000
_cell.length_c   1.000
_cell.angle_alpha   90.00
_cell.angle_beta   90.00
_cell.angle_gamma   90.00
#
_symmetry.space_group_name_H-M   'P 1'
#
loop_
_entity.id
_entity.type
_entity.pdbx_description
1 polymer ?
#
loop_
_entity_poly.entity_id
_entity_poly.type
_entity_poly.pdbx_seq_one_letter_code
_entity_poly.pdbx_strand_id
1 'polypeptide(L)'
;EILDFYVRNGLSVAGPTVRLRQLDLCIDCKQCEEACEDRHGAQRLTLGGYELGLLDFVYTCRTCRDARCLSPCEHDAIKRDARSGEVVIHEDRCIGCSLCALSCPYGAIQMIDVAEPDMPAFQPRFKARLDKSGKLAFGPGKGRKAQARRIASKCDHCAGYADQACVSACPTGSLIEISPAALFRVPGPGARGDAAAGSAPGHEPHPARAGYPRTFATGSAEWHVRDMLPARPFVDGIAVRDSGAARVRARRLSLLVWALGLAAFAGVLAEVVLRWFHPTWSISYTVMRREGVEPALAAMNVSYLAGTQLALTCGYLGTALMVLSMAYLVQRRLGWFWRTATNQFWLDVHLMTGVVGPLFIALHSALRLTTWVSIPFWSMVAVVVSGVIGRYLYTLVPSLTSKHDLAILAHRRAITELAIDHPAAGDHAYQVMDREARRSRSAWEIGLVPLLLWVLADDLRRIWTRRRDRRALTRLAPRRIARRIARRIDRVVALERRNELAPRGKALLRSWKRVHVPFSIALLGTMLAHIAIALHVF
;
A
#
# COMPACT_ATOMS: atom_id res chain seq x y z
N GLU A 1 -21.58 14.55 14.22
CA GLU A 1 -20.72 13.81 13.25
C GLU A 1 -19.87 12.72 13.93
N ILE A 2 -19.03 13.04 14.91
CA ILE A 2 -18.18 12.03 15.58
C ILE A 2 -18.98 10.95 16.33
N LEU A 3 -19.99 11.35 17.11
CA LEU A 3 -20.88 10.41 17.79
C LEU A 3 -21.71 9.56 16.80
N ASP A 4 -22.13 10.16 15.69
CA ASP A 4 -22.82 9.45 14.61
C ASP A 4 -21.89 8.40 13.96
N PHE A 5 -20.63 8.74 13.71
CA PHE A 5 -19.61 7.78 13.28
C PHE A 5 -19.40 6.67 14.31
N TYR A 6 -19.36 7.00 15.60
CA TYR A 6 -19.18 6.05 16.69
C TYR A 6 -20.30 4.99 16.73
N VAL A 7 -21.56 5.44 16.61
CA VAL A 7 -22.73 4.56 16.63
C VAL A 7 -22.89 3.80 15.32
N ARG A 8 -22.82 4.46 14.16
CA ARG A 8 -23.00 3.83 12.83
C ARG A 8 -21.97 2.74 12.57
N ASN A 9 -20.74 2.95 13.00
CA ASN A 9 -19.68 1.96 12.82
C ASN A 9 -19.61 0.98 13.99
N GLY A 10 -20.55 0.97 14.94
CA GLY A 10 -20.62 -0.04 16.00
C GLY A 10 -19.42 -0.04 16.96
N LEU A 11 -18.80 1.13 17.17
CA LEU A 11 -17.73 1.30 18.16
C LEU A 11 -18.28 1.37 19.60
N SER A 12 -19.57 1.66 19.75
CA SER A 12 -20.31 1.59 21.02
C SER A 12 -20.48 0.18 21.56
N VAL A 13 -20.50 -0.82 20.68
CA VAL A 13 -20.66 -2.25 21.02
C VAL A 13 -19.35 -3.03 20.90
N ALA A 14 -18.27 -2.36 20.46
CA ALA A 14 -16.94 -2.94 20.44
C ALA A 14 -16.48 -3.28 21.87
N GLY A 15 -15.56 -4.23 21.95
CA GLY A 15 -14.94 -4.67 23.19
C GLY A 15 -13.99 -3.62 23.78
N PRO A 16 -13.12 -4.04 24.72
CA PRO A 16 -12.23 -3.12 25.44
C PRO A 16 -11.24 -2.42 24.51
N THR A 17 -10.95 -2.99 23.33
CA THR A 17 -9.94 -2.50 22.41
C THR A 17 -10.39 -2.61 20.95
N VAL A 18 -9.93 -1.67 20.13
CA VAL A 18 -10.09 -1.66 18.68
C VAL A 18 -8.75 -1.33 18.05
N ARG A 19 -8.44 -2.03 16.95
CA ARG A 19 -7.21 -1.79 16.20
C ARG A 19 -7.42 -0.66 15.18
N LEU A 20 -6.45 0.23 15.12
CA LEU A 20 -6.46 1.44 14.32
C LEU A 20 -5.16 1.54 13.54
N ARG A 21 -5.24 2.06 12.32
CA ARG A 21 -4.11 2.41 11.48
C ARG A 21 -4.03 3.92 11.34
N GLN A 22 -2.89 4.50 11.69
CA GLN A 22 -2.59 5.92 11.50
C GLN A 22 -2.10 6.14 10.06
N LEU A 23 -2.90 6.81 9.23
CA LEU A 23 -2.67 6.95 7.80
C LEU A 23 -1.48 7.83 7.44
N ASP A 24 -1.08 8.75 8.32
CA ASP A 24 0.10 9.60 8.19
C ASP A 24 1.41 8.82 8.39
N LEU A 25 1.39 7.80 9.26
CA LEU A 25 2.52 6.91 9.51
C LEU A 25 2.52 5.68 8.59
N CYS A 26 1.39 5.31 8.01
CA CYS A 26 1.29 4.10 7.18
C CYS A 26 2.01 4.27 5.84
N ILE A 27 2.90 3.32 5.49
CA ILE A 27 3.55 3.22 4.17
C ILE A 27 2.89 2.22 3.22
N ASP A 28 1.78 1.62 3.64
CA ASP A 28 1.10 0.56 2.89
C ASP A 28 2.04 -0.60 2.48
N CYS A 29 3.00 -0.93 3.35
CA CYS A 29 3.97 -2.00 3.11
C CYS A 29 3.37 -3.41 3.27
N LYS A 30 2.19 -3.51 3.87
CA LYS A 30 1.41 -4.73 4.16
C LYS A 30 2.07 -5.77 5.08
N GLN A 31 3.15 -5.41 5.76
CA GLN A 31 3.84 -6.30 6.71
C GLN A 31 2.94 -6.75 7.87
N CYS A 32 1.98 -5.92 8.29
CA CYS A 32 1.03 -6.30 9.33
C CYS A 32 0.02 -7.37 8.88
N GLU A 33 -0.33 -7.42 7.59
CA GLU A 33 -1.16 -8.49 7.03
C GLU A 33 -0.34 -9.78 6.91
N GLU A 34 0.88 -9.66 6.38
CA GLU A 34 1.82 -10.76 6.15
C GLU A 34 2.25 -11.43 7.47
N ALA A 35 2.65 -10.66 8.48
CA ALA A 35 3.04 -11.22 9.78
C ALA A 35 1.88 -11.94 10.48
N CYS A 36 0.64 -11.48 10.26
CA CYS A 36 -0.53 -12.16 10.78
C CYS A 36 -0.77 -13.50 10.05
N GLU A 37 -0.63 -13.51 8.72
CA GLU A 37 -0.74 -14.71 7.89
C GLU A 37 0.35 -15.72 8.23
N ASP A 38 1.61 -15.28 8.36
CA ASP A 38 2.75 -16.14 8.69
C ASP A 38 2.59 -16.81 10.07
N ARG A 39 2.03 -16.09 11.07
CA ARG A 39 1.83 -16.63 12.41
C ARG A 39 0.65 -17.60 12.50
N HIS A 40 -0.45 -17.31 11.82
CA HIS A 40 -1.71 -18.04 12.01
C HIS A 40 -2.10 -18.90 10.79
N GLY A 41 -1.25 -18.97 9.76
CA GLY A 41 -1.53 -19.65 8.48
C GLY A 41 -2.58 -18.96 7.61
N ALA A 42 -3.19 -17.87 8.09
CA ALA A 42 -4.24 -17.13 7.39
C ALA A 42 -4.27 -15.66 7.80
N GLN A 43 -4.56 -14.78 6.85
CA GLN A 43 -4.71 -13.35 7.08
C GLN A 43 -5.96 -13.08 7.94
N ARG A 44 -5.78 -12.68 9.20
CA ARG A 44 -6.89 -12.37 10.14
C ARG A 44 -7.15 -10.86 10.35
N LEU A 45 -6.43 -10.01 9.62
CA LEU A 45 -6.54 -8.54 9.64
C LEU A 45 -6.44 -7.99 8.22
N THR A 46 -7.32 -7.07 7.85
CA THR A 46 -7.28 -6.39 6.55
C THR A 46 -7.28 -4.87 6.73
N LEU A 47 -6.35 -4.20 6.05
CA LEU A 47 -6.22 -2.75 6.12
C LEU A 47 -7.33 -2.05 5.34
N GLY A 48 -7.77 -0.85 5.79
CA GLY A 48 -8.68 0.00 5.02
C GLY A 48 -10.16 -0.09 5.37
N GLY A 49 -10.49 -0.19 6.65
CA GLY A 49 -11.90 -0.11 7.04
C GLY A 49 -12.46 1.30 6.99
N TYR A 50 -13.08 1.71 8.08
CA TYR A 50 -13.76 3.00 8.18
C TYR A 50 -12.76 4.09 8.53
N GLU A 51 -12.88 5.27 7.92
CA GLU A 51 -11.92 6.36 8.13
C GLU A 51 -12.58 7.49 8.94
N LEU A 52 -11.88 7.94 9.98
CA LEU A 52 -12.20 9.16 10.73
C LEU A 52 -10.95 10.04 10.77
N GLY A 53 -10.90 11.05 9.89
CA GLY A 53 -9.70 11.88 9.74
C GLY A 53 -8.50 11.09 9.22
N LEU A 54 -7.41 11.04 9.99
CA LEU A 54 -6.19 10.27 9.68
C LEU A 54 -6.18 8.88 10.33
N LEU A 55 -7.28 8.45 10.94
CA LEU A 55 -7.43 7.13 11.54
C LEU A 55 -8.24 6.23 10.63
N ASP A 56 -7.69 5.06 10.36
CA ASP A 56 -8.34 3.98 9.62
C ASP A 56 -8.62 2.81 10.57
N PHE A 57 -9.90 2.55 10.81
CA PHE A 57 -10.38 1.44 11.62
C PHE A 57 -10.30 0.16 10.80
N VAL A 58 -9.20 -0.57 10.94
CA VAL A 58 -8.92 -1.77 10.16
C VAL A 58 -10.00 -2.85 10.36
N TYR A 59 -10.23 -3.65 9.33
CA TYR A 59 -11.13 -4.80 9.39
C TYR A 59 -10.46 -5.91 10.19
N THR A 60 -10.80 -5.96 11.47
CA THR A 60 -10.33 -6.96 12.42
C THR A 60 -11.43 -7.22 13.45
N CYS A 61 -11.31 -8.32 14.20
CA CYS A 61 -12.25 -8.59 15.27
C CYS A 61 -12.18 -7.46 16.30
N ARG A 62 -13.34 -7.03 16.78
CA ARG A 62 -13.46 -5.95 17.77
C ARG A 62 -13.93 -6.46 19.12
N THR A 63 -13.89 -7.78 19.32
CA THR A 63 -14.21 -8.42 20.62
C THR A 63 -15.53 -7.93 21.22
N CYS A 64 -16.54 -7.81 20.35
CA CYS A 64 -17.79 -7.10 20.65
C CYS A 64 -18.45 -7.63 21.92
N ARG A 65 -18.98 -6.72 22.73
CA ARG A 65 -19.77 -7.09 23.91
C ARG A 65 -21.05 -7.80 23.49
N ASP A 66 -21.72 -7.25 22.49
CA ASP A 66 -22.82 -7.91 21.76
C ASP A 66 -22.27 -8.56 20.48
N ALA A 67 -21.95 -9.86 20.56
CA ALA A 67 -21.31 -10.60 19.47
C ALA A 67 -22.35 -11.29 18.58
N ARG A 68 -22.82 -10.57 17.56
CA ARG A 68 -23.79 -11.06 16.55
C ARG A 68 -23.33 -12.31 15.80
N CYS A 69 -22.02 -12.57 15.75
CA CYS A 69 -21.47 -13.76 15.11
C CYS A 69 -21.72 -15.06 15.88
N LEU A 70 -22.13 -15.00 17.16
CA LEU A 70 -22.42 -16.19 17.98
C LEU A 70 -23.75 -16.84 17.64
N SER A 71 -24.82 -16.04 17.56
CA SER A 71 -26.20 -16.50 17.40
C SER A 71 -26.47 -17.44 16.21
N PRO A 72 -25.86 -17.24 15.02
CA PRO A 72 -26.12 -18.09 13.86
C PRO A 72 -25.45 -19.47 13.90
N CYS A 73 -24.60 -19.76 14.89
CA CYS A 73 -23.82 -20.99 14.90
C CYS A 73 -24.54 -22.11 15.67
N GLU A 74 -25.21 -22.99 14.93
CA GLU A 74 -25.87 -24.18 15.50
C GLU A 74 -24.89 -25.32 15.86
N HIS A 75 -23.63 -25.20 15.43
CA HIS A 75 -22.59 -26.22 15.61
C HIS A 75 -21.61 -25.91 16.74
N ASP A 76 -21.89 -24.90 17.55
CA ASP A 76 -21.06 -24.56 18.70
C ASP A 76 -19.59 -24.29 18.35
N ALA A 77 -19.34 -23.92 17.09
CA ALA A 77 -18.01 -23.67 16.53
C ALA A 77 -17.48 -22.27 16.85
N ILE A 78 -18.33 -21.36 17.35
CA ILE A 78 -17.93 -20.05 17.83
C ILE A 78 -18.59 -19.81 19.19
N LYS A 79 -17.79 -19.56 20.22
CA LYS A 79 -18.26 -19.38 21.60
C LYS A 79 -17.52 -18.24 22.28
N ARG A 80 -18.15 -17.65 23.30
CA ARG A 80 -17.44 -16.76 24.21
C ARG A 80 -16.71 -17.61 25.25
N ASP A 81 -15.40 -17.44 25.35
CA ASP A 81 -14.63 -18.04 26.42
C ASP A 81 -15.03 -17.40 27.75
N ALA A 82 -15.38 -18.24 28.74
CA ALA A 82 -15.85 -17.79 30.04
C ALA A 82 -14.75 -17.09 30.86
N ARG A 83 -13.47 -17.41 30.60
CA ARG A 83 -12.34 -16.86 31.36
C ARG A 83 -11.83 -15.54 30.80
N SER A 84 -11.56 -15.49 29.50
CA SER A 84 -11.03 -14.27 28.86
C SER A 84 -12.11 -13.30 28.39
N GLY A 85 -13.36 -13.75 28.27
CA GLY A 85 -14.44 -12.98 27.64
C GLY A 85 -14.28 -12.84 26.12
N GLU A 86 -13.24 -13.41 25.53
CA GLU A 86 -12.97 -13.39 24.09
C GLU A 86 -13.93 -14.30 23.34
N VAL A 87 -14.32 -13.92 22.12
CA VAL A 87 -15.03 -14.83 21.23
C VAL A 87 -13.99 -15.74 20.58
N VAL A 88 -14.12 -17.05 20.66
CA VAL A 88 -13.15 -18.01 20.09
C VAL A 88 -13.87 -18.84 19.02
N ILE A 89 -13.19 -19.10 17.90
CA ILE A 89 -13.64 -20.04 16.88
C ILE A 89 -12.91 -21.36 17.09
N HIS A 90 -13.67 -22.42 17.30
CA HIS A 90 -13.22 -23.80 17.38
C HIS A 90 -13.19 -24.39 15.97
N GLU A 91 -12.01 -24.38 15.36
CA GLU A 91 -11.78 -24.81 13.97
C GLU A 91 -12.19 -26.29 13.75
N ASP A 92 -12.00 -27.12 14.78
CA ASP A 92 -12.40 -28.54 14.83
C ASP A 92 -13.91 -28.74 14.63
N ARG A 93 -14.75 -27.81 15.08
CA ARG A 93 -16.22 -27.87 14.99
C ARG A 93 -16.81 -27.10 13.81
N CYS A 94 -16.00 -26.26 13.15
CA CYS A 94 -16.48 -25.37 12.10
C CYS A 94 -16.82 -26.14 10.81
N ILE A 95 -18.09 -26.20 10.42
CA ILE A 95 -18.50 -26.89 9.18
C ILE A 95 -18.45 -26.02 7.91
N GLY A 96 -18.04 -24.74 8.03
CA GLY A 96 -17.89 -23.85 6.88
C GLY A 96 -19.16 -23.18 6.35
N CYS A 97 -20.28 -23.21 7.08
CA CYS A 97 -21.57 -22.64 6.64
C CYS A 97 -21.56 -21.11 6.41
N SER A 98 -20.52 -20.40 6.84
CA SER A 98 -20.30 -18.96 6.60
C SER A 98 -21.30 -17.99 7.25
N LEU A 99 -22.26 -18.49 8.04
CA LEU A 99 -23.29 -17.65 8.69
C LEU A 99 -22.69 -16.64 9.68
N CYS A 100 -21.65 -17.04 10.42
CA CYS A 100 -20.94 -16.15 11.33
C CYS A 100 -20.23 -15.00 10.59
N ALA A 101 -19.68 -15.28 9.41
CA ALA A 101 -19.05 -14.27 8.56
C ALA A 101 -20.05 -13.27 8.00
N LEU A 102 -21.21 -13.75 7.52
CA LEU A 102 -22.31 -12.91 7.05
C LEU A 102 -22.91 -12.04 8.17
N SER A 103 -22.94 -12.57 9.40
CA SER A 103 -23.52 -11.87 10.55
C SER A 103 -22.56 -10.86 11.19
N CYS A 104 -21.27 -10.86 10.82
CA CYS A 104 -20.32 -9.90 11.32
C CYS A 104 -20.50 -8.55 10.59
N PRO A 105 -21.00 -7.49 11.24
CA PRO A 105 -21.23 -6.20 10.58
C PRO A 105 -19.93 -5.52 10.13
N TYR A 106 -18.79 -5.98 10.64
CA TYR A 106 -17.48 -5.41 10.38
C TYR A 106 -16.66 -6.24 9.38
N GLY A 107 -17.20 -7.33 8.83
CA GLY A 107 -16.45 -8.19 7.90
C GLY A 107 -15.15 -8.75 8.49
N ALA A 108 -15.10 -8.96 9.81
CA ALA A 108 -13.89 -9.35 10.54
C ALA A 108 -13.60 -10.86 10.51
N ILE A 109 -14.52 -11.66 9.97
CA ILE A 109 -14.41 -13.12 9.87
C ILE A 109 -14.26 -13.47 8.40
N GLN A 110 -13.18 -14.16 8.07
CA GLN A 110 -12.90 -14.64 6.72
C GLN A 110 -13.12 -16.14 6.65
N MET A 111 -13.68 -16.60 5.53
CA MET A 111 -13.78 -18.03 5.25
C MET A 111 -12.53 -18.47 4.51
N ILE A 112 -11.76 -19.37 5.10
CA ILE A 112 -10.52 -19.91 4.54
C ILE A 112 -10.72 -21.36 4.18
N ASP A 113 -10.12 -21.80 3.08
CA ASP A 113 -10.14 -23.19 2.67
C ASP A 113 -8.85 -23.85 3.19
N VAL A 114 -8.97 -24.70 4.20
CA VAL A 114 -7.84 -25.41 4.82
C VAL A 114 -7.74 -26.81 4.20
N ALA A 115 -6.57 -27.12 3.62
CA ALA A 115 -6.28 -28.44 3.11
C ALA A 115 -5.83 -29.35 4.27
N GLU A 116 -6.73 -30.19 4.79
CA GLU A 116 -6.37 -31.23 5.75
C GLU A 116 -5.98 -32.54 5.02
N PRO A 117 -4.82 -33.15 5.33
CA PRO A 117 -4.40 -34.44 4.77
C PRO A 117 -5.28 -35.63 5.19
N ASP A 118 -5.91 -35.59 6.37
CA ASP A 118 -6.52 -36.77 6.99
C ASP A 118 -7.89 -36.46 7.63
N MET A 119 -8.95 -36.35 6.83
CA MET A 119 -10.28 -36.03 7.39
C MET A 119 -10.99 -37.25 8.04
N PRO A 120 -11.64 -37.06 9.21
CA PRO A 120 -12.26 -38.13 10.03
C PRO A 120 -13.73 -38.47 9.68
N ALA A 121 -14.32 -37.92 8.61
CA ALA A 121 -15.69 -38.28 8.18
C ALA A 121 -15.75 -39.63 7.45
N PHE A 122 -14.95 -40.58 7.90
CA PHE A 122 -14.69 -41.85 7.26
C PHE A 122 -15.30 -42.98 8.10
N GLN A 123 -16.53 -43.38 7.78
CA GLN A 123 -17.04 -44.66 8.27
C GLN A 123 -16.39 -45.79 7.45
N PRO A 124 -15.56 -46.67 8.05
CA PRO A 124 -14.82 -47.69 7.30
C PRO A 124 -15.73 -48.64 6.53
N ARG A 125 -16.90 -48.97 7.09
CA ARG A 125 -17.92 -49.79 6.44
C ARG A 125 -18.57 -49.08 5.25
N PHE A 126 -18.69 -47.75 5.28
CA PHE A 126 -19.26 -46.98 4.19
C PHE A 126 -18.28 -46.90 3.00
N LYS A 127 -16.99 -46.66 3.25
CA LYS A 127 -15.96 -46.74 2.19
C LYS A 127 -15.85 -48.13 1.63
N ALA A 128 -15.78 -49.17 2.47
CA ALA A 128 -15.71 -50.55 2.00
C ALA A 128 -16.91 -50.93 1.11
N ARG A 129 -18.12 -50.44 1.43
CA ARG A 129 -19.32 -50.63 0.59
C ARG A 129 -19.23 -49.86 -0.73
N LEU A 130 -18.77 -48.61 -0.71
CA LEU A 130 -18.62 -47.77 -1.90
C LEU A 130 -17.50 -48.25 -2.83
N ASP A 131 -16.37 -48.69 -2.27
CA ASP A 131 -15.23 -49.29 -2.98
C ASP A 131 -15.64 -50.62 -3.61
N LYS A 132 -16.37 -51.49 -2.89
CA LYS A 132 -16.88 -52.76 -3.43
C LYS A 132 -17.87 -52.53 -4.58
N SER A 133 -18.61 -51.43 -4.56
CA SER A 133 -19.53 -51.06 -5.65
C SER A 133 -18.86 -50.32 -6.82
N GLY A 134 -17.54 -50.07 -6.77
CA GLY A 134 -16.81 -49.34 -7.82
C GLY A 134 -17.19 -47.86 -7.96
N LYS A 135 -18.10 -47.34 -7.12
CA LYS A 135 -18.66 -45.98 -7.25
C LYS A 135 -17.70 -44.86 -6.84
N LEU A 136 -16.58 -45.19 -6.21
CA LEU A 136 -15.47 -44.26 -5.93
C LEU A 136 -14.51 -44.10 -7.11
N ALA A 137 -14.55 -45.02 -8.09
CA ALA A 137 -13.83 -44.92 -9.34
C ALA A 137 -14.79 -44.44 -10.44
N PHE A 138 -14.66 -43.19 -10.87
CA PHE A 138 -15.36 -42.70 -12.06
C PHE A 138 -14.34 -42.47 -13.18
N GLY A 139 -14.26 -43.45 -14.09
CA GLY A 139 -13.44 -43.40 -15.31
C GLY A 139 -11.91 -43.54 -15.10
N PRO A 140 -11.16 -43.76 -16.20
CA PRO A 140 -9.71 -43.88 -16.13
C PRO A 140 -9.09 -42.50 -15.92
N GLY A 141 -8.53 -42.24 -14.72
CA GLY A 141 -7.53 -41.16 -14.60
C GLY A 141 -7.34 -40.49 -13.26
N LYS A 142 -8.37 -40.06 -12.51
CA LYS A 142 -8.14 -39.29 -11.25
C LYS A 142 -9.27 -39.48 -10.25
N GLY A 143 -8.97 -40.10 -9.11
CA GLY A 143 -9.84 -40.10 -7.94
C GLY A 143 -10.12 -38.66 -7.47
N ARG A 144 -11.31 -38.41 -6.90
CA ARG A 144 -11.63 -37.09 -6.33
C ARG A 144 -10.62 -36.78 -5.22
N LYS A 145 -9.83 -35.72 -5.40
CA LYS A 145 -9.03 -35.11 -4.32
C LYS A 145 -10.00 -34.65 -3.24
N ALA A 146 -9.70 -34.96 -1.98
CA ALA A 146 -10.46 -34.44 -0.84
C ALA A 146 -10.57 -32.90 -0.99
N GLN A 147 -11.78 -32.38 -0.91
CA GLN A 147 -11.98 -30.93 -0.95
C GLN A 147 -11.44 -30.33 0.35
N ALA A 148 -10.72 -29.21 0.25
CA ALA A 148 -10.29 -28.43 1.39
C ALA A 148 -11.52 -28.08 2.26
N ARG A 149 -11.40 -28.24 3.57
CA ARG A 149 -12.46 -27.87 4.50
C ARG A 149 -12.48 -26.35 4.62
N ARG A 150 -13.61 -25.76 4.26
CA ARG A 150 -13.83 -24.34 4.47
C ARG A 150 -14.10 -24.08 5.95
N ILE A 151 -13.30 -23.27 6.62
CA ILE A 151 -13.49 -22.89 8.03
C ILE A 151 -13.51 -21.38 8.20
N ALA A 152 -14.15 -20.91 9.25
CA ALA A 152 -14.17 -19.50 9.63
C ALA A 152 -12.89 -19.15 10.41
N SER A 153 -12.25 -18.04 10.05
CA SER A 153 -11.04 -17.52 10.68
C SER A 153 -11.23 -16.06 11.06
N LYS A 154 -10.81 -15.68 12.27
CA LYS A 154 -10.93 -14.31 12.78
C LYS A 154 -9.71 -13.93 13.60
N CYS A 155 -9.50 -12.64 13.80
CA CYS A 155 -8.50 -12.16 14.76
C CYS A 155 -8.91 -12.51 16.20
N ASP A 156 -7.94 -12.99 16.97
CA ASP A 156 -7.99 -13.34 18.38
C ASP A 156 -7.03 -12.47 19.21
N HIS A 157 -6.59 -11.33 18.66
CA HIS A 157 -5.59 -10.45 19.25
C HIS A 157 -4.26 -11.17 19.60
N CYS A 158 -3.92 -12.22 18.82
CA CYS A 158 -2.79 -13.09 19.09
C CYS A 158 -2.84 -13.70 20.50
N ALA A 159 -4.04 -14.11 20.95
CA ALA A 159 -4.22 -14.85 22.19
C ALA A 159 -3.25 -16.05 22.24
N GLY A 160 -2.51 -16.17 23.34
CA GLY A 160 -1.47 -17.19 23.53
C GLY A 160 -0.05 -16.78 23.12
N TYR A 161 0.15 -15.58 22.58
CA TYR A 161 1.46 -15.02 22.27
C TYR A 161 1.82 -13.84 23.19
N ALA A 162 3.12 -13.59 23.37
CA ALA A 162 3.61 -12.45 24.16
C ALA A 162 3.45 -11.11 23.44
N ASP A 163 3.37 -11.12 22.11
CA ASP A 163 3.24 -9.95 21.26
C ASP A 163 2.12 -10.13 20.22
N GLN A 164 1.69 -9.02 19.62
CA GLN A 164 0.76 -9.05 18.50
C GLN A 164 1.50 -8.90 17.18
N ALA A 165 1.49 -9.95 16.35
CA ALA A 165 2.25 -10.03 15.10
C ALA A 165 2.06 -8.79 14.22
N CYS A 166 0.82 -8.33 14.06
CA CYS A 166 0.50 -7.22 13.18
C CYS A 166 1.00 -5.87 13.71
N VAL A 167 1.06 -5.70 15.03
CA VAL A 167 1.54 -4.47 15.70
C VAL A 167 3.06 -4.47 15.74
N SER A 168 3.68 -5.58 16.17
CA SER A 168 5.14 -5.72 16.26
C SER A 168 5.82 -5.70 14.90
N ALA A 169 5.19 -6.28 13.87
CA ALA A 169 5.68 -6.19 12.51
C ALA A 169 5.46 -4.81 11.87
N CYS A 170 4.70 -3.91 12.48
CA CYS A 170 4.45 -2.58 11.92
C CYS A 170 5.72 -1.72 12.04
N PRO A 171 6.43 -1.47 10.93
CA PRO A 171 7.75 -0.86 10.97
C PRO A 171 7.71 0.66 11.21
N THR A 172 6.52 1.26 11.12
CA THR A 172 6.29 2.68 11.35
C THR A 172 5.50 2.93 12.63
N GLY A 173 5.13 1.87 13.38
CA GLY A 173 4.23 1.98 14.53
C GLY A 173 2.83 2.49 14.19
N SER A 174 2.45 2.50 12.90
CA SER A 174 1.16 3.01 12.41
C SER A 174 -0.03 2.20 12.91
N LEU A 175 0.15 0.89 13.11
CA LEU A 175 -0.91 0.01 13.60
C LEU A 175 -0.86 -0.04 15.13
N ILE A 176 -1.92 0.42 15.76
CA ILE A 176 -2.02 0.53 17.22
C ILE A 176 -3.34 -0.05 17.70
N GLU A 177 -3.41 -0.34 18.99
CA GLU A 177 -4.62 -0.80 19.65
C GLU A 177 -5.02 0.20 20.74
N ILE A 178 -6.26 0.70 20.67
CA ILE A 178 -6.77 1.73 21.57
C ILE A 178 -8.17 1.32 22.05
N SER A 179 -8.55 1.70 23.26
CA SER A 179 -9.91 1.49 23.73
C SER A 179 -10.90 2.45 23.05
N PRO A 180 -12.06 1.97 22.57
CA PRO A 180 -13.08 2.84 21.97
C PRO A 180 -13.48 3.99 22.87
N ALA A 181 -13.56 3.76 24.19
CA ALA A 181 -13.88 4.79 25.17
C ALA A 181 -12.82 5.88 25.27
N ALA A 182 -11.52 5.54 25.17
CA ALA A 182 -10.44 6.54 25.18
C ALA A 182 -10.44 7.40 23.92
N LEU A 183 -10.96 6.88 22.79
CA LEU A 183 -11.00 7.61 21.53
C LEU A 183 -12.02 8.77 21.52
N PHE A 184 -13.06 8.72 22.38
CA PHE A 184 -14.17 9.67 22.38
C PHE A 184 -14.46 10.32 23.74
N ARG A 185 -13.65 10.09 24.77
CA ARG A 185 -13.71 10.90 25.99
C ARG A 185 -13.29 12.34 25.65
N VAL A 186 -14.29 13.21 25.47
CA VAL A 186 -14.12 14.63 25.75
C VAL A 186 -13.87 14.72 27.27
N PRO A 187 -12.73 15.25 27.74
CA PRO A 187 -12.55 15.47 29.17
C PRO A 187 -13.68 16.38 29.67
N GLY A 188 -14.55 15.87 30.54
CA GLY A 188 -15.64 16.63 31.13
C GLY A 188 -15.10 17.64 32.15
N PRO A 189 -15.73 18.82 32.34
CA PRO A 189 -15.17 19.93 33.11
C PRO A 189 -15.17 19.74 34.65
N GLY A 190 -15.00 18.52 35.16
CA GLY A 190 -15.06 18.19 36.59
C GLY A 190 -13.95 17.26 37.12
N ALA A 191 -12.87 17.00 36.35
CA ALA A 191 -11.70 16.29 36.87
C ALA A 191 -10.50 17.23 37.12
N ARG A 192 -10.77 18.35 37.80
CA ARG A 192 -9.84 19.05 38.69
C ARG A 192 -10.50 19.16 40.04
N GLY A 193 -9.74 18.78 41.06
CA GLY A 193 -10.30 18.28 42.30
C GLY A 193 -10.70 19.35 43.28
N ASP A 194 -11.53 18.91 44.22
CA ASP A 194 -11.56 19.42 45.57
C ASP A 194 -11.31 18.22 46.50
N ALA A 195 -10.12 18.19 47.11
CA ALA A 195 -9.92 17.53 48.39
C ALA A 195 -8.63 18.03 49.04
N ALA A 196 -8.69 19.27 49.54
CA ALA A 196 -8.24 19.66 50.89
C ALA A 196 -8.50 21.19 51.02
N ALA A 197 -9.33 21.73 51.91
CA ALA A 197 -9.97 21.20 53.10
C ALA A 197 -11.15 22.13 53.50
N GLY A 198 -12.15 21.55 54.20
CA GLY A 198 -12.98 22.23 55.21
C GLY A 198 -14.05 23.23 54.76
N SER A 199 -15.31 22.78 54.62
CA SER A 199 -16.50 23.43 55.22
C SER A 199 -17.78 22.63 54.88
N ALA A 200 -18.66 22.50 55.88
CA ALA A 200 -19.98 21.88 55.79
C ALA A 200 -21.03 22.88 55.21
N PRO A 201 -22.33 22.55 55.17
CA PRO A 201 -23.04 21.94 54.05
C PRO A 201 -23.99 22.91 53.31
N GLY A 202 -24.19 22.70 52.01
CA GLY A 202 -25.33 23.24 51.25
C GLY A 202 -24.95 24.06 50.01
N HIS A 203 -25.50 23.65 48.86
CA HIS A 203 -25.45 24.25 47.51
C HIS A 203 -24.16 24.05 46.67
N GLU A 204 -24.24 23.17 45.66
CA GLU A 204 -23.27 23.04 44.56
C GLU A 204 -23.64 23.92 43.34
N PRO A 205 -22.69 24.70 42.76
CA PRO A 205 -22.82 25.32 41.44
C PRO A 205 -21.89 24.72 40.35
N HIS A 206 -22.30 24.94 39.10
CA HIS A 206 -21.89 24.28 37.84
C HIS A 206 -20.37 24.35 37.43
N PRO A 207 -19.83 23.35 36.69
CA PRO A 207 -18.37 23.12 36.52
C PRO A 207 -17.62 23.98 35.46
N ALA A 208 -18.20 25.04 34.90
CA ALA A 208 -17.67 25.67 33.68
C ALA A 208 -16.43 26.58 33.86
N ARG A 209 -15.81 26.67 35.05
CA ARG A 209 -14.77 27.69 35.35
C ARG A 209 -13.40 27.20 35.85
N ALA A 210 -13.14 25.89 35.94
CA ALA A 210 -11.83 25.36 36.39
C ALA A 210 -11.10 24.55 35.28
N GLY A 211 -9.85 24.91 34.91
CA GLY A 211 -9.01 24.21 33.88
C GLY A 211 -8.55 22.78 34.28
N TYR A 212 -7.62 22.08 33.56
CA TYR A 212 -7.32 20.59 33.68
C TYR A 212 -5.86 20.03 33.94
N PRO A 213 -5.54 19.03 34.84
CA PRO A 213 -4.23 18.47 35.25
C PRO A 213 -3.12 18.29 34.23
N ARG A 214 -1.84 18.24 34.58
CA ARG A 214 -0.76 17.82 33.64
C ARG A 214 0.18 16.70 34.14
N THR A 215 -0.16 15.93 35.17
CA THR A 215 0.65 14.81 35.70
C THR A 215 -0.22 13.60 36.07
N PHE A 216 0.28 12.37 35.86
CA PHE A 216 -0.34 11.12 36.31
C PHE A 216 0.58 10.40 37.31
N ALA A 217 0.04 9.87 38.41
CA ALA A 217 0.76 9.04 39.36
C ALA A 217 0.24 7.60 39.30
N THR A 218 1.11 6.65 38.96
CA THR A 218 0.91 5.21 39.19
C THR A 218 2.10 4.73 40.01
N GLY A 219 1.85 4.23 41.22
CA GLY A 219 2.80 3.48 42.06
C GLY A 219 4.28 3.85 41.92
N SER A 220 4.74 4.77 42.76
CA SER A 220 6.16 5.10 43.07
C SER A 220 7.04 5.79 42.02
N ALA A 221 6.53 6.17 40.84
CA ALA A 221 7.23 7.13 39.97
C ALA A 221 6.24 8.08 39.28
N GLU A 222 6.44 9.39 39.42
CA GLU A 222 5.69 10.41 38.69
C GLU A 222 6.11 10.39 37.21
N TRP A 223 5.18 10.09 36.31
CA TRP A 223 5.42 10.14 34.86
C TRP A 223 4.64 11.32 34.28
N HIS A 224 5.32 12.21 33.53
CA HIS A 224 4.63 13.28 32.81
C HIS A 224 3.93 12.72 31.56
N VAL A 225 2.73 13.21 31.26
CA VAL A 225 1.93 12.81 30.07
C VAL A 225 2.71 12.95 28.76
N ARG A 226 3.62 13.93 28.71
CA ARG A 226 4.51 14.19 27.57
C ARG A 226 5.53 13.08 27.32
N ASP A 227 5.85 12.29 28.35
CA ASP A 227 6.85 11.22 28.27
C ASP A 227 6.23 9.91 27.78
N MET A 228 4.94 9.68 28.05
CA MET A 228 4.21 8.47 27.60
C MET A 228 3.69 8.58 26.17
N LEU A 229 3.31 9.78 25.73
CA LEU A 229 2.79 10.01 24.38
C LEU A 229 3.25 11.42 23.95
N PRO A 230 4.19 11.56 22.99
CA PRO A 230 4.49 12.88 22.43
C PRO A 230 3.27 13.36 21.64
N ALA A 231 2.35 14.02 22.35
CA ALA A 231 1.19 14.67 21.78
C ALA A 231 1.67 15.80 20.87
N ARG A 232 1.78 15.52 19.57
CA ARG A 232 1.60 16.59 18.60
C ARG A 232 0.16 17.08 18.76
N PRO A 233 -0.08 18.39 18.83
CA PRO A 233 -1.42 18.93 18.99
C PRO A 233 -2.36 18.36 17.93
N PHE A 234 -3.43 17.71 18.36
CA PHE A 234 -4.48 17.16 17.51
C PHE A 234 -5.32 18.26 16.78
N VAL A 235 -4.92 19.53 16.89
CA VAL A 235 -5.71 20.69 16.48
C VAL A 235 -5.29 21.33 15.14
N ASP A 236 -4.20 20.91 14.51
CA ASP A 236 -3.91 21.33 13.12
C ASP A 236 -4.77 20.58 12.06
N GLY A 237 -5.69 19.72 12.49
CA GLY A 237 -6.56 18.93 11.61
C GLY A 237 -7.98 19.46 11.41
N ILE A 238 -8.45 20.43 12.20
CA ILE A 238 -9.89 20.81 12.21
C ILE A 238 -10.22 21.95 11.24
N ALA A 239 -9.23 22.77 10.84
CA ALA A 239 -9.43 23.76 9.78
C ALA A 239 -9.31 23.17 8.35
N VAL A 240 -8.81 21.93 8.21
CA VAL A 240 -8.71 21.26 6.92
C VAL A 240 -9.92 20.36 6.74
N ARG A 241 -11.00 20.92 6.19
CA ARG A 241 -11.97 20.13 5.44
C ARG A 241 -11.21 19.44 4.30
N ASP A 242 -11.30 18.12 4.28
CA ASP A 242 -10.76 17.17 3.29
C ASP A 242 -9.39 16.57 3.63
N SER A 243 -9.39 15.29 4.00
CA SER A 243 -8.24 14.37 3.83
C SER A 243 -7.67 14.40 2.40
N GLY A 244 -8.46 14.89 1.43
CA GLY A 244 -8.03 15.28 0.09
C GLY A 244 -6.95 16.38 0.08
N ALA A 245 -7.03 17.42 0.90
CA ALA A 245 -6.11 18.56 0.86
C ALA A 245 -4.69 18.19 1.33
N ALA A 246 -4.56 17.37 2.38
CA ALA A 246 -3.25 16.85 2.82
C ALA A 246 -2.62 15.93 1.76
N ARG A 247 -3.42 15.05 1.14
CA ARG A 247 -2.99 14.19 0.03
C ARG A 247 -2.63 15.00 -1.23
N VAL A 248 -3.34 16.10 -1.48
CA VAL A 248 -3.05 17.05 -2.57
C VAL A 248 -1.76 17.82 -2.31
N ARG A 249 -1.49 18.27 -1.08
CA ARG A 249 -0.23 18.95 -0.73
C ARG A 249 0.98 18.03 -0.88
N ALA A 250 0.91 16.80 -0.37
CA ALA A 250 1.97 15.80 -0.57
C ALA A 250 2.21 15.49 -2.06
N ARG A 251 1.13 15.37 -2.85
CA ARG A 251 1.21 15.16 -4.30
C ARG A 251 1.85 16.35 -5.03
N ARG A 252 1.53 17.60 -4.64
CA ARG A 252 2.17 18.79 -5.23
C ARG A 252 3.67 18.82 -4.94
N LEU A 253 4.09 18.53 -3.70
CA LEU A 253 5.50 18.51 -3.34
C LEU A 253 6.27 17.43 -4.11
N SER A 254 5.69 16.23 -4.25
CA SER A 254 6.24 15.15 -5.08
C SER A 254 6.41 15.58 -6.55
N LEU A 255 5.41 16.23 -7.13
CA LEU A 255 5.51 16.77 -8.50
C LEU A 255 6.60 17.84 -8.65
N LEU A 256 6.76 18.71 -7.66
CA LEU A 256 7.80 19.74 -7.66
C LEU A 256 9.21 19.12 -7.62
N VAL A 257 9.43 18.10 -6.79
CA VAL A 257 10.72 17.40 -6.72
C VAL A 257 11.06 16.75 -8.06
N TRP A 258 10.09 16.07 -8.68
CA TRP A 258 10.27 15.49 -10.02
C TRP A 258 10.54 16.56 -11.08
N ALA A 259 9.79 17.66 -11.07
CA ALA A 259 9.97 18.75 -12.02
C ALA A 259 11.35 19.39 -11.88
N LEU A 260 11.80 19.65 -10.65
CA LEU A 260 13.13 20.20 -10.37
C LEU A 260 14.25 19.26 -10.83
N GLY A 261 14.16 17.97 -10.48
CA GLY A 261 15.17 16.98 -10.85
C GLY A 261 15.29 16.79 -12.37
N LEU A 262 14.15 16.70 -13.07
CA LEU A 262 14.12 16.56 -14.53
C LEU A 262 14.55 17.85 -15.24
N ALA A 263 14.16 19.02 -14.73
CA ALA A 263 14.59 20.31 -15.29
C ALA A 263 16.10 20.50 -15.13
N ALA A 264 16.68 20.16 -13.98
CA ALA A 264 18.12 20.19 -13.75
C ALA A 264 18.86 19.28 -14.72
N PHE A 265 18.40 18.03 -14.88
CA PHE A 265 18.98 17.11 -15.86
C PHE A 265 18.84 17.63 -17.30
N ALA A 266 17.67 18.14 -17.69
CA ALA A 266 17.44 18.68 -19.03
C ALA A 266 18.34 19.88 -19.34
N GLY A 267 18.59 20.76 -18.36
CA GLY A 267 19.52 21.88 -18.51
C GLY A 267 20.96 21.43 -18.76
N VAL A 268 21.44 20.46 -17.98
CA VAL A 268 22.79 19.90 -18.18
C VAL A 268 22.89 19.12 -19.49
N LEU A 269 21.86 18.33 -19.83
CA LEU A 269 21.79 17.63 -21.11
C LEU A 269 21.81 18.61 -22.29
N ALA A 270 21.09 19.73 -22.20
CA ALA A 270 21.11 20.77 -23.23
C ALA A 270 22.51 21.37 -23.41
N GLU A 271 23.23 21.65 -22.32
CA GLU A 271 24.63 22.11 -22.38
C GLU A 271 25.55 21.06 -23.03
N VAL A 272 25.39 19.77 -22.69
CA VAL A 272 26.18 18.69 -23.31
C VAL A 272 25.88 18.57 -24.81
N VAL A 273 24.60 18.65 -25.20
CA VAL A 273 24.18 18.61 -26.61
C VAL A 273 24.72 19.83 -27.37
N LEU A 274 24.68 21.03 -26.78
CA LEU A 274 25.28 22.23 -27.36
C LEU A 274 26.79 22.04 -27.55
N ARG A 275 27.51 21.46 -26.59
CA ARG A 275 28.95 21.17 -26.72
C ARG A 275 29.28 20.18 -27.85
N TRP A 276 28.38 19.25 -28.18
CA TRP A 276 28.57 18.33 -29.30
C TRP A 276 28.28 18.95 -30.67
N PHE A 277 27.17 19.68 -30.81
CA PHE A 277 26.72 20.18 -32.12
C PHE A 277 27.14 21.63 -32.41
N HIS A 278 27.09 22.51 -31.41
CA HIS A 278 27.33 23.96 -31.54
C HIS A 278 28.10 24.50 -30.32
N PRO A 279 29.41 24.19 -30.19
CA PRO A 279 30.19 24.50 -28.99
C PRO A 279 30.25 26.01 -28.68
N THR A 280 30.14 26.88 -29.69
CA THR A 280 30.12 28.34 -29.54
C THR A 280 28.86 28.88 -28.87
N TRP A 281 27.78 28.09 -28.82
CA TRP A 281 26.52 28.45 -28.16
C TRP A 281 26.41 27.91 -26.73
N SER A 282 27.41 27.16 -26.28
CA SER A 282 27.43 26.65 -24.91
C SER A 282 27.62 27.78 -23.90
N ILE A 283 26.99 27.64 -22.73
CA ILE A 283 27.14 28.60 -21.63
C ILE A 283 28.60 28.69 -21.22
N SER A 284 29.27 27.54 -21.18
CA SER A 284 30.69 27.45 -20.79
C SER A 284 31.60 28.21 -21.75
N TYR A 285 31.33 28.17 -23.06
CA TYR A 285 32.04 28.98 -24.04
C TYR A 285 31.84 30.48 -23.79
N THR A 286 30.59 30.90 -23.54
CA THR A 286 30.31 32.33 -23.27
C THR A 286 30.99 32.83 -22.00
N VAL A 287 31.12 32.00 -20.97
CA VAL A 287 31.85 32.32 -19.73
C VAL A 287 33.35 32.47 -20.01
N MET A 288 33.97 31.50 -20.71
CA MET A 288 35.39 31.59 -21.07
C MET A 288 35.70 32.79 -21.96
N ARG A 289 34.77 33.17 -22.84
CA ARG A 289 34.89 34.38 -23.67
C ARG A 289 34.83 35.67 -22.84
N ARG A 290 34.04 35.70 -21.76
CA ARG A 290 34.02 36.83 -20.81
C ARG A 290 35.29 36.93 -19.98
N GLU A 291 35.94 35.80 -19.70
CA GLU A 291 37.22 35.73 -18.97
C GLU A 291 38.44 36.07 -19.87
N GLY A 292 38.22 36.41 -21.15
CA GLY A 292 39.28 36.85 -22.05
C GLY A 292 40.02 35.73 -22.79
N VAL A 293 39.52 34.48 -22.74
CA VAL A 293 40.14 33.35 -23.44
C VAL A 293 39.96 33.48 -24.97
N GLU A 294 41.03 33.22 -25.71
CA GLU A 294 41.01 33.22 -27.18
C GLU A 294 39.95 32.24 -27.74
N PRO A 295 39.27 32.59 -28.83
CA PRO A 295 38.10 31.86 -29.31
C PRO A 295 38.42 30.43 -29.76
N ALA A 296 39.61 30.19 -30.31
CA ALA A 296 40.07 28.85 -30.70
C ALA A 296 40.35 27.97 -29.47
N LEU A 297 41.01 28.52 -28.45
CA LEU A 297 41.32 27.82 -27.20
C LEU A 297 40.05 27.54 -26.38
N ALA A 298 39.12 28.50 -26.35
CA ALA A 298 37.81 28.33 -25.72
C ALA A 298 36.99 27.20 -26.39
N ALA A 299 37.00 27.10 -27.73
CA ALA A 299 36.29 26.03 -28.43
C ALA A 299 36.87 24.64 -28.13
N MET A 300 38.20 24.51 -28.02
CA MET A 300 38.85 23.25 -27.64
C MET A 300 38.54 22.84 -26.20
N ASN A 301 38.59 23.76 -25.24
CA ASN A 301 38.34 23.49 -23.82
C ASN A 301 36.87 23.15 -23.50
N VAL A 302 35.95 23.56 -24.37
CA VAL A 302 34.51 23.32 -24.22
C VAL A 302 34.09 21.91 -24.67
N SER A 303 34.96 21.21 -25.41
CA SER A 303 34.71 19.84 -25.87
C SER A 303 34.29 18.92 -24.72
N TYR A 304 33.28 18.07 -24.96
CA TYR A 304 32.75 17.17 -23.95
C TYR A 304 33.40 15.79 -24.05
N LEU A 305 34.37 15.55 -23.19
CA LEU A 305 35.08 14.28 -23.03
C LEU A 305 34.92 13.76 -21.60
N ALA A 306 35.05 12.44 -21.42
CA ALA A 306 35.16 11.85 -20.10
C ALA A 306 36.38 12.45 -19.36
N GLY A 307 36.18 12.89 -18.12
CA GLY A 307 37.21 13.56 -17.31
C GLY A 307 37.20 15.09 -17.36
N THR A 308 36.40 15.72 -18.23
CA THR A 308 36.18 17.18 -18.17
C THR A 308 35.49 17.58 -16.86
N GLN A 309 35.67 18.83 -16.40
CA GLN A 309 35.05 19.30 -15.15
C GLN A 309 33.52 19.12 -15.15
N LEU A 310 32.85 19.33 -16.29
CA LEU A 310 31.41 19.10 -16.41
C LEU A 310 31.06 17.61 -16.26
N ALA A 311 31.85 16.70 -16.85
CA ALA A 311 31.63 15.27 -16.70
C ALA A 311 31.89 14.81 -15.25
N LEU A 312 32.91 15.33 -14.57
CA LEU A 312 33.21 15.04 -13.17
C LEU A 312 32.11 15.54 -12.23
N THR A 313 31.61 16.76 -12.43
CA THR A 313 30.49 17.31 -11.64
C THR A 313 29.21 16.49 -11.84
N CYS A 314 28.93 16.00 -13.05
CA CYS A 314 27.86 15.03 -13.29
C CYS A 314 28.06 13.73 -12.49
N GLY A 315 29.30 13.24 -12.40
CA GLY A 315 29.65 12.06 -11.60
C GLY A 315 29.41 12.27 -10.10
N TYR A 316 29.85 13.39 -9.54
CA TYR A 316 29.62 13.74 -8.13
C TYR A 316 28.14 13.93 -7.82
N LEU A 317 27.41 14.66 -8.65
CA LEU A 317 25.97 14.88 -8.48
C LEU A 317 25.19 13.56 -8.60
N GLY A 318 25.50 12.75 -9.61
CA GLY A 318 24.88 11.44 -9.81
C GLY A 318 25.12 10.49 -8.64
N THR A 319 26.37 10.43 -8.14
CA THR A 319 26.73 9.62 -6.96
C THR A 319 26.01 10.11 -5.71
N ALA A 320 25.96 11.43 -5.47
CA ALA A 320 25.23 12.00 -4.34
C ALA A 320 23.74 11.65 -4.37
N LEU A 321 23.10 11.74 -5.54
CA LEU A 321 21.71 11.34 -5.74
C LEU A 321 21.51 9.84 -5.50
N MET A 322 22.42 8.99 -5.98
CA MET A 322 22.35 7.55 -5.74
C MET A 322 22.51 7.20 -4.26
N VAL A 323 23.48 7.80 -3.55
CA VAL A 323 23.64 7.62 -2.11
C VAL A 323 22.40 8.09 -1.34
N LEU A 324 21.81 9.23 -1.73
CA LEU A 324 20.56 9.73 -1.15
C LEU A 324 19.40 8.74 -1.32
N SER A 325 19.32 8.06 -2.48
CA SER A 325 18.31 7.02 -2.70
C SER A 325 18.45 5.86 -1.71
N MET A 326 19.67 5.50 -1.32
CA MET A 326 19.96 4.40 -0.38
C MET A 326 19.85 4.84 1.07
N ALA A 327 20.12 6.11 1.36
CA ALA A 327 19.96 6.72 2.67
C ALA A 327 18.54 6.51 3.23
N TYR A 328 17.53 6.39 2.36
CA TYR A 328 16.17 5.99 2.73
C TYR A 328 16.11 4.73 3.63
N LEU A 329 16.94 3.70 3.39
CA LEU A 329 16.97 2.47 4.20
C LEU A 329 17.49 2.73 5.63
N VAL A 330 18.44 3.65 5.77
CA VAL A 330 19.08 4.00 7.04
C VAL A 330 18.27 5.03 7.81
N GLN A 331 17.68 6.01 7.12
CA GLN A 331 16.81 7.05 7.68
C GLN A 331 15.63 6.45 8.43
N ARG A 332 15.12 5.30 7.97
CA ARG A 332 14.04 4.56 8.63
C ARG A 332 14.42 3.97 9.99
N ARG A 333 15.70 3.94 10.38
CA ARG A 333 16.13 3.54 11.74
C ARG A 333 16.40 4.74 12.64
N LEU A 334 16.49 5.96 12.09
CA LEU A 334 16.85 7.17 12.82
C LEU A 334 15.58 7.95 13.23
N GLY A 335 15.28 7.94 14.53
CA GLY A 335 14.04 8.48 15.14
C GLY A 335 13.71 9.96 14.89
N TRP A 336 14.69 10.78 14.48
CA TRP A 336 14.46 12.20 14.17
C TRP A 336 13.80 12.40 12.79
N PHE A 337 14.09 11.54 11.81
CA PHE A 337 13.68 11.77 10.42
C PHE A 337 12.16 11.64 10.19
N TRP A 338 11.44 10.93 11.05
CA TRP A 338 9.97 10.79 11.02
C TRP A 338 9.21 12.11 11.28
N ARG A 339 9.92 13.20 11.60
CA ARG A 339 9.30 14.52 11.83
C ARG A 339 9.17 15.37 10.57
N THR A 340 9.90 15.09 9.50
CA THR A 340 10.09 16.06 8.41
C THR A 340 9.16 15.89 7.20
N ALA A 341 8.69 14.67 6.87
CA ALA A 341 7.78 14.46 5.75
C ALA A 341 6.99 13.13 5.82
N THR A 342 5.95 13.01 4.99
CA THR A 342 5.18 11.77 4.85
C THR A 342 6.01 10.68 4.17
N ASN A 343 5.75 9.43 4.52
CA ASN A 343 6.55 8.34 3.95
C ASN A 343 6.33 8.15 2.43
N GLN A 344 5.15 8.51 1.91
CA GLN A 344 4.88 8.50 0.47
C GLN A 344 5.76 9.52 -0.28
N PHE A 345 6.04 10.67 0.34
CA PHE A 345 6.97 11.66 -0.21
C PHE A 345 8.40 11.10 -0.26
N TRP A 346 8.89 10.47 0.81
CA TRP A 346 10.21 9.85 0.83
C TRP A 346 10.38 8.73 -0.20
N LEU A 347 9.32 7.92 -0.41
CA LEU A 347 9.31 6.94 -1.49
C LEU A 347 9.42 7.63 -2.86
N ASP A 348 8.67 8.71 -3.09
CA ASP A 348 8.74 9.45 -4.35
C ASP A 348 10.13 10.12 -4.55
N VAL A 349 10.79 10.58 -3.48
CA VAL A 349 12.18 11.07 -3.50
C VAL A 349 13.16 9.94 -3.83
N HIS A 350 13.01 8.75 -3.22
CA HIS A 350 13.82 7.57 -3.56
C HIS A 350 13.69 7.21 -5.05
N LEU A 351 12.47 7.21 -5.60
CA LEU A 351 12.25 6.96 -7.03
C LEU A 351 12.88 8.05 -7.90
N MET A 352 12.70 9.32 -7.56
CA MET A 352 13.26 10.43 -8.33
C MET A 352 14.79 10.37 -8.34
N THR A 353 15.41 10.29 -7.17
CA THR A 353 16.88 10.21 -7.01
C THR A 353 17.46 8.95 -7.66
N GLY A 354 16.75 7.82 -7.54
CA GLY A 354 17.09 6.56 -8.19
C GLY A 354 16.93 6.56 -9.72
N VAL A 355 16.12 7.46 -10.31
CA VAL A 355 16.00 7.59 -11.78
C VAL A 355 16.94 8.67 -12.32
N VAL A 356 16.96 9.86 -11.70
CA VAL A 356 17.72 11.02 -12.18
C VAL A 356 19.22 10.87 -11.90
N GLY A 357 19.62 10.29 -10.77
CA GLY A 357 21.04 10.04 -10.46
C GLY A 357 21.76 9.25 -11.56
N PRO A 358 21.23 8.09 -11.99
CA PRO A 358 21.75 7.32 -13.12
C PRO A 358 21.85 8.09 -14.44
N LEU A 359 20.94 9.04 -14.71
CA LEU A 359 21.03 9.88 -15.90
C LEU A 359 22.26 10.80 -15.87
N PHE A 360 22.58 11.38 -14.71
CA PHE A 360 23.83 12.15 -14.54
C PHE A 360 25.08 11.26 -14.65
N ILE A 361 25.02 10.03 -14.13
CA ILE A 361 26.13 9.06 -14.25
C ILE A 361 26.35 8.67 -15.72
N ALA A 362 25.27 8.53 -16.51
CA ALA A 362 25.39 8.28 -17.95
C ALA A 362 26.10 9.44 -18.68
N LEU A 363 25.88 10.69 -18.25
CA LEU A 363 26.61 11.83 -18.79
C LEU A 363 28.08 11.80 -18.36
N HIS A 364 28.39 11.43 -17.11
CA HIS A 364 29.77 11.34 -16.59
C HIS A 364 30.69 10.45 -17.46
N SER A 365 30.17 9.31 -17.93
CA SER A 365 30.95 8.38 -18.77
C SER A 365 31.03 8.78 -20.24
N ALA A 366 30.36 9.87 -20.65
CA ALA A 366 30.22 10.28 -22.05
C ALA A 366 29.81 9.13 -22.98
N LEU A 367 29.03 8.17 -22.47
CA LEU A 367 28.61 6.94 -23.15
C LEU A 367 29.75 6.02 -23.65
N ARG A 368 30.97 6.18 -23.14
CA ARG A 368 32.09 5.27 -23.42
C ARG A 368 32.06 4.08 -22.44
N LEU A 369 31.44 2.99 -22.87
CA LEU A 369 31.20 1.78 -22.06
C LEU A 369 32.14 0.60 -22.40
N THR A 370 33.36 0.86 -22.88
CA THR A 370 34.24 -0.19 -23.43
C THR A 370 35.11 -0.91 -22.39
N THR A 371 35.12 -0.46 -21.14
CA THR A 371 35.95 -1.01 -20.07
C THR A 371 35.11 -1.72 -19.00
N TRP A 372 35.76 -2.22 -17.93
CA TRP A 372 35.12 -2.77 -16.73
C TRP A 372 34.06 -1.85 -16.09
N VAL A 373 34.11 -0.55 -16.41
CA VAL A 373 33.12 0.48 -16.03
C VAL A 373 31.71 0.18 -16.58
N SER A 374 31.59 -0.68 -17.59
CA SER A 374 30.30 -1.15 -18.11
C SER A 374 29.51 -2.00 -17.09
N ILE A 375 30.17 -2.70 -16.17
CA ILE A 375 29.50 -3.56 -15.17
C ILE A 375 28.66 -2.73 -14.19
N PRO A 376 29.21 -1.70 -13.50
CA PRO A 376 28.40 -0.79 -12.69
C PRO A 376 27.27 -0.13 -13.47
N PHE A 377 27.52 0.28 -14.71
CA PHE A 377 26.52 0.93 -15.56
C PHE A 377 25.31 0.03 -15.84
N TRP A 378 25.53 -1.22 -16.28
CA TRP A 378 24.43 -2.14 -16.56
C TRP A 378 23.73 -2.65 -15.29
N SER A 379 24.48 -2.83 -14.19
CA SER A 379 23.89 -3.13 -12.88
C SER A 379 22.94 -2.01 -12.43
N MET A 380 23.37 -0.76 -12.60
CA MET A 380 22.57 0.44 -12.33
C MET A 380 21.29 0.43 -13.17
N VAL A 381 21.39 0.24 -14.49
CA VAL A 381 20.22 0.17 -15.39
C VAL A 381 19.25 -0.93 -14.94
N ALA A 382 19.74 -2.12 -14.57
CA ALA A 382 18.90 -3.22 -14.10
C ALA A 382 18.15 -2.86 -12.79
N VAL A 383 18.81 -2.20 -11.84
CA VAL A 383 18.18 -1.74 -10.59
C VAL A 383 17.13 -0.66 -10.87
N VAL A 384 17.39 0.31 -11.74
CA VAL A 384 16.41 1.34 -12.13
C VAL A 384 15.18 0.74 -12.78
N VAL A 385 15.37 -0.13 -13.78
CA VAL A 385 14.28 -0.80 -14.50
C VAL A 385 13.45 -1.64 -13.52
N SER A 386 14.10 -2.40 -12.64
CA SER A 386 13.39 -3.18 -11.63
C SER A 386 12.67 -2.29 -10.61
N GLY A 387 13.21 -1.12 -10.24
CA GLY A 387 12.54 -0.14 -9.38
C GLY A 387 11.25 0.43 -10.01
N VAL A 388 11.30 0.79 -11.29
CA VAL A 388 10.12 1.23 -12.05
C VAL A 388 9.06 0.13 -12.13
N ILE A 389 9.48 -1.12 -12.38
CA ILE A 389 8.59 -2.30 -12.34
C ILE A 389 7.96 -2.45 -10.96
N GLY A 390 8.75 -2.29 -9.88
CA GLY A 390 8.26 -2.32 -8.51
C GLY A 390 7.15 -1.29 -8.27
N ARG A 391 7.36 -0.03 -8.68
CA ARG A 391 6.34 1.03 -8.58
C ARG A 391 5.09 0.68 -9.39
N TYR A 392 5.25 0.12 -10.58
CA TYR A 392 4.13 -0.33 -11.39
C TYR A 392 3.33 -1.43 -10.69
N LEU A 393 4.00 -2.45 -10.13
CA LEU A 393 3.36 -3.52 -9.36
C LEU A 393 2.58 -3.00 -8.15
N TYR A 394 3.07 -1.95 -7.48
CA TYR A 394 2.34 -1.27 -6.40
C TYR A 394 1.00 -0.69 -6.86
N THR A 395 0.85 -0.32 -8.13
CA THR A 395 -0.44 0.18 -8.66
C THR A 395 -1.45 -0.94 -8.93
N LEU A 396 -1.00 -2.20 -9.00
CA LEU A 396 -1.85 -3.36 -9.23
C LEU A 396 -2.49 -3.89 -7.96
N VAL A 397 -1.84 -3.70 -6.81
CA VAL A 397 -2.32 -4.21 -5.52
C VAL A 397 -3.12 -3.11 -4.80
N PRO A 398 -4.46 -3.22 -4.74
CA PRO A 398 -5.26 -2.22 -4.06
C PRO A 398 -5.12 -2.31 -2.55
N SER A 399 -5.46 -1.21 -1.87
CA SER A 399 -5.54 -1.18 -0.41
C SER A 399 -6.69 -2.04 0.11
N LEU A 400 -7.78 -2.22 -0.68
CA LEU A 400 -9.03 -2.89 -0.27
C LEU A 400 -9.83 -3.46 -1.45
N THR A 401 -10.27 -4.71 -1.34
CA THR A 401 -11.23 -5.32 -2.28
C THR A 401 -12.67 -4.86 -2.03
N SER A 402 -13.10 -4.74 -0.76
CA SER A 402 -14.50 -4.40 -0.41
C SER A 402 -14.96 -3.01 -0.87
N LYS A 403 -14.10 -1.98 -0.76
CA LYS A 403 -14.39 -0.63 -1.30
C LYS A 403 -14.56 -0.67 -2.83
N HIS A 404 -13.84 -1.56 -3.52
CA HIS A 404 -13.98 -1.70 -4.96
C HIS A 404 -15.29 -2.39 -5.35
N ASP A 405 -15.74 -3.39 -4.59
CA ASP A 405 -16.98 -4.11 -4.90
C ASP A 405 -18.19 -3.17 -4.88
N LEU A 406 -18.27 -2.28 -3.88
CA LEU A 406 -19.29 -1.22 -3.84
C LEU A 406 -19.18 -0.24 -5.02
N ALA A 407 -17.97 0.17 -5.39
CA ALA A 407 -17.75 1.07 -6.52
C ALA A 407 -18.09 0.42 -7.87
N ILE A 408 -17.80 -0.87 -8.03
CA ILE A 408 -18.17 -1.68 -9.20
C ILE A 408 -19.70 -1.73 -9.31
N LEU A 409 -20.40 -2.06 -8.22
CA LEU A 409 -21.87 -2.09 -8.19
C LEU A 409 -22.48 -0.72 -8.54
N ALA A 410 -21.94 0.37 -7.99
CA ALA A 410 -22.42 1.72 -8.29
C ALA A 410 -22.24 2.09 -9.78
N HIS A 411 -21.11 1.72 -10.39
CA HIS A 411 -20.88 1.95 -11.82
C HIS A 411 -21.72 1.05 -12.72
N ARG A 412 -21.92 -0.22 -12.33
CA ARG A 412 -22.81 -1.14 -13.06
C ARG A 412 -24.25 -0.64 -13.06
N ARG A 413 -24.79 -0.23 -11.90
CA ARG A 413 -26.13 0.40 -11.80
C ARG A 413 -26.26 1.62 -12.71
N ALA A 414 -25.28 2.52 -12.69
CA ALA A 414 -25.30 3.70 -13.55
C ALA A 414 -25.23 3.37 -15.05
N ILE A 415 -24.61 2.25 -15.44
CA ILE A 415 -24.64 1.75 -16.82
C ILE A 415 -26.04 1.19 -17.12
N THR A 416 -26.63 0.42 -16.21
CA THR A 416 -27.98 -0.13 -16.36
C THR A 416 -29.02 0.97 -16.51
N GLU A 417 -28.96 2.03 -15.71
CA GLU A 417 -29.86 3.19 -15.82
C GLU A 417 -29.75 3.85 -17.20
N LEU A 418 -28.53 4.08 -17.70
CA LEU A 418 -28.30 4.64 -19.03
C LEU A 418 -28.66 3.67 -20.17
N ALA A 419 -28.71 2.37 -19.87
CA ALA A 419 -29.07 1.33 -20.83
C ALA A 419 -30.59 1.23 -21.04
N ILE A 420 -31.41 1.74 -20.11
CA ILE A 420 -32.87 1.81 -20.26
C ILE A 420 -33.23 2.64 -21.50
N ASP A 421 -32.64 3.83 -21.64
CA ASP A 421 -32.89 4.73 -22.77
C ASP A 421 -32.13 4.31 -24.05
N HIS A 422 -31.07 3.52 -23.91
CA HIS A 422 -30.16 3.15 -24.99
C HIS A 422 -29.72 1.67 -24.90
N PRO A 423 -30.62 0.72 -25.22
CA PRO A 423 -30.39 -0.71 -25.00
C PRO A 423 -29.17 -1.25 -25.76
N ALA A 424 -29.01 -0.87 -27.04
CA ALA A 424 -27.87 -1.30 -27.86
C ALA A 424 -26.51 -0.83 -27.29
N ALA A 425 -26.45 0.35 -26.66
CA ALA A 425 -25.24 0.84 -26.00
C ALA A 425 -24.98 0.12 -24.66
N GLY A 426 -26.05 -0.25 -23.94
CA GLY A 426 -26.00 -1.08 -22.74
C GLY A 426 -25.48 -2.49 -23.03
N ASP A 427 -26.01 -3.17 -24.05
CA ASP A 427 -25.58 -4.51 -24.46
C ASP A 427 -24.11 -4.52 -24.84
N HIS A 428 -23.68 -3.52 -25.62
CA HIS A 428 -22.27 -3.35 -25.96
C HIS A 428 -21.41 -3.14 -24.71
N ALA A 429 -21.88 -2.37 -23.71
CA ALA A 429 -21.18 -2.18 -22.45
C ALA A 429 -20.98 -3.51 -21.69
N TYR A 430 -22.02 -4.34 -21.59
CA TYR A 430 -21.93 -5.65 -20.94
C TYR A 430 -21.01 -6.60 -21.69
N GLN A 431 -21.07 -6.64 -23.02
CA GLN A 431 -20.17 -7.46 -23.85
C GLN A 431 -18.69 -7.07 -23.64
N VAL A 432 -18.39 -5.77 -23.54
CA VAL A 432 -17.03 -5.28 -23.28
C VAL A 432 -16.57 -5.69 -21.88
N MET A 433 -17.40 -5.47 -20.85
CA MET A 433 -17.06 -5.85 -19.47
C MET A 433 -16.79 -7.36 -19.35
N ASP A 434 -17.64 -8.19 -19.93
CA ASP A 434 -17.53 -9.64 -19.88
C ASP A 434 -16.30 -10.17 -20.65
N ARG A 435 -16.01 -9.61 -21.84
CA ARG A 435 -14.79 -9.92 -22.60
C ARG A 435 -13.52 -9.63 -21.78
N GLU A 436 -13.46 -8.47 -21.13
CA GLU A 436 -12.30 -8.05 -20.34
C GLU A 436 -12.18 -8.83 -19.02
N ALA A 437 -13.30 -9.23 -18.42
CA ALA A 437 -13.33 -10.09 -17.24
C ALA A 437 -12.79 -11.49 -17.54
N ARG A 438 -13.21 -12.13 -18.66
CA ARG A 438 -12.65 -13.42 -19.09
C ARG A 438 -11.14 -13.36 -19.31
N ARG A 439 -10.66 -12.29 -19.94
CA ARG A 439 -9.24 -12.09 -20.22
C ARG A 439 -8.43 -11.90 -18.94
N SER A 440 -8.96 -11.14 -17.99
CA SER A 440 -8.34 -10.99 -16.66
C SER A 440 -8.27 -12.35 -15.93
N ARG A 441 -9.31 -13.18 -16.07
CA ARG A 441 -9.33 -14.55 -15.52
C ARG A 441 -8.31 -15.49 -16.17
N SER A 442 -8.05 -15.40 -17.47
CA SER A 442 -7.01 -16.23 -18.12
C SER A 442 -5.59 -15.99 -17.58
N ALA A 443 -5.34 -14.86 -16.92
CA ALA A 443 -4.06 -14.58 -16.28
C ALA A 443 -3.80 -15.48 -15.04
N TRP A 444 -4.82 -16.23 -14.58
CA TRP A 444 -4.71 -17.16 -13.47
C TRP A 444 -4.02 -18.49 -13.82
N GLU A 445 -3.74 -18.78 -15.08
CA GLU A 445 -3.04 -20.03 -15.46
C GLU A 445 -1.54 -19.80 -15.73
N ILE A 446 -1.14 -18.53 -15.77
CA ILE A 446 0.20 -18.10 -16.17
C ILE A 446 1.15 -18.05 -14.96
N GLY A 447 2.41 -18.46 -15.14
CA GLY A 447 3.47 -18.30 -14.13
C GLY A 447 3.83 -16.84 -13.85
N LEU A 448 4.59 -16.55 -12.78
CA LEU A 448 4.85 -15.17 -12.32
C LEU A 448 5.56 -14.26 -13.35
N VAL A 449 6.62 -14.74 -14.01
CA VAL A 449 7.34 -13.97 -15.03
C VAL A 449 6.47 -13.67 -16.26
N PRO A 450 5.84 -14.67 -16.90
CA PRO A 450 4.95 -14.40 -18.03
C PRO A 450 3.70 -13.60 -17.62
N LEU A 451 3.26 -13.68 -16.36
CA LEU A 451 2.20 -12.80 -15.83
C LEU A 451 2.62 -11.34 -15.86
N LEU A 452 3.84 -10.99 -15.41
CA LEU A 452 4.32 -9.61 -15.46
C LEU A 452 4.30 -9.05 -16.90
N LEU A 453 4.83 -9.81 -17.85
CA LEU A 453 4.85 -9.42 -19.27
C LEU A 453 3.44 -9.32 -19.84
N TRP A 454 2.55 -10.25 -19.48
CA TRP A 454 1.15 -10.22 -19.89
C TRP A 454 0.43 -8.98 -19.36
N VAL A 455 0.63 -8.61 -18.09
CA VAL A 455 0.01 -7.44 -17.47
C VAL A 455 0.46 -6.15 -18.18
N LEU A 456 1.75 -6.03 -18.51
CA LEU A 456 2.31 -4.90 -19.26
C LEU A 456 1.74 -4.82 -20.69
N ALA A 457 1.74 -5.95 -21.41
CA ALA A 457 1.19 -6.03 -22.75
C ALA A 457 -0.32 -5.73 -22.77
N ASP A 458 -1.04 -6.19 -21.74
CA ASP A 458 -2.46 -5.93 -21.57
C ASP A 458 -2.77 -4.44 -21.38
N ASP A 459 -1.95 -3.71 -20.62
CA ASP A 459 -2.11 -2.27 -20.45
C ASP A 459 -1.85 -1.47 -21.74
N LEU A 460 -0.86 -1.88 -22.53
CA LEU A 460 -0.62 -1.28 -23.85
C LEU A 460 -1.78 -1.56 -24.82
N ARG A 461 -2.27 -2.80 -24.85
CA ARG A 461 -3.45 -3.21 -25.63
C ARG A 461 -4.69 -2.39 -25.25
N ARG A 462 -4.91 -2.15 -23.96
CA ARG A 462 -6.08 -1.39 -23.47
C ARG A 462 -6.17 0.02 -24.02
N ILE A 463 -5.05 0.66 -24.34
CA ILE A 463 -5.06 1.99 -24.99
C ILE A 463 -5.79 1.91 -26.33
N TRP A 464 -5.59 0.84 -27.09
CA TRP A 464 -6.22 0.61 -28.38
C TRP A 464 -7.67 0.13 -28.26
N THR A 465 -7.95 -0.83 -27.37
CA THR A 465 -9.33 -1.35 -27.19
C THR A 465 -10.26 -0.25 -26.68
N ARG A 466 -9.83 0.58 -25.72
CA ARG A 466 -10.59 1.74 -25.26
C ARG A 466 -10.96 2.70 -26.38
N ARG A 467 -10.03 2.98 -27.29
CA ARG A 467 -10.28 3.83 -28.46
C ARG A 467 -11.31 3.18 -29.40
N ARG A 468 -11.20 1.87 -29.63
CA ARG A 468 -12.14 1.09 -30.46
C ARG A 468 -13.56 1.08 -29.86
N ASP A 469 -13.69 0.73 -28.59
CA ASP A 469 -14.99 0.60 -27.91
C ASP A 469 -15.67 1.97 -27.75
N ARG A 470 -14.90 3.03 -27.48
CA ARG A 470 -15.43 4.40 -27.47
C ARG A 470 -15.97 4.83 -28.84
N ARG A 471 -15.32 4.44 -29.95
CA ARG A 471 -15.82 4.69 -31.31
C ARG A 471 -17.09 3.88 -31.59
N ALA A 472 -17.16 2.63 -31.14
CA ALA A 472 -18.36 1.81 -31.27
C ALA A 472 -19.54 2.42 -30.51
N LEU A 473 -19.36 2.83 -29.25
CA LEU A 473 -20.39 3.48 -28.44
C LEU A 473 -20.91 4.78 -29.06
N THR A 474 -20.06 5.57 -29.73
CA THR A 474 -20.52 6.79 -30.43
C THR A 474 -21.40 6.53 -31.64
N ARG A 475 -21.43 5.28 -32.15
CA ARG A 475 -22.37 4.86 -33.20
C ARG A 475 -23.71 4.37 -32.64
N LEU A 476 -23.74 3.97 -31.37
CA LEU A 476 -24.89 3.35 -30.72
C LEU A 476 -25.68 4.32 -29.82
N ALA A 477 -25.09 5.44 -29.42
CA ALA A 477 -25.73 6.45 -28.57
C ALA A 477 -25.17 7.86 -28.83
N PRO A 478 -25.91 8.93 -28.46
CA PRO A 478 -25.44 10.30 -28.56
C PRO A 478 -24.07 10.50 -27.89
N ARG A 479 -23.21 11.34 -28.48
CA ARG A 479 -21.80 11.54 -28.04
C ARG A 479 -21.66 11.80 -26.53
N ARG A 480 -22.59 12.52 -25.91
CA ARG A 480 -22.58 12.82 -24.47
C ARG A 480 -22.82 11.59 -23.61
N ILE A 481 -23.70 10.69 -24.04
CA ILE A 481 -24.08 9.47 -23.33
C ILE A 481 -23.03 8.38 -23.58
N ALA A 482 -22.60 8.20 -24.82
CA ALA A 482 -21.49 7.31 -25.17
C ALA A 482 -20.22 7.62 -24.35
N ARG A 483 -19.87 8.91 -24.15
CA ARG A 483 -18.75 9.32 -23.29
C ARG A 483 -18.97 9.05 -21.80
N ARG A 484 -20.22 9.01 -21.32
CA ARG A 484 -20.54 8.66 -19.92
C ARG A 484 -20.45 7.15 -19.72
N ILE A 485 -21.08 6.37 -20.59
CA ILE A 485 -21.01 4.90 -20.58
C ILE A 485 -19.55 4.43 -20.69
N ALA A 486 -18.79 4.92 -21.67
CA ALA A 486 -17.38 4.57 -21.83
C ALA A 486 -16.54 4.84 -20.57
N ARG A 487 -16.73 6.01 -19.93
CA ARG A 487 -16.04 6.35 -18.68
C ARG A 487 -16.39 5.41 -17.53
N ARG A 488 -17.63 4.92 -17.46
CA ARG A 488 -18.07 3.98 -16.43
C ARG A 488 -17.53 2.58 -16.70
N ILE A 489 -17.58 2.10 -17.95
CA ILE A 489 -16.95 0.83 -18.37
C ILE A 489 -15.47 0.84 -17.99
N ASP A 490 -14.74 1.91 -18.34
CA ASP A 490 -13.31 2.04 -18.03
C ASP A 490 -13.01 1.90 -16.54
N ARG A 491 -13.91 2.40 -15.67
CA ARG A 491 -13.78 2.29 -14.22
C ARG A 491 -14.09 0.89 -13.73
N VAL A 492 -15.18 0.27 -14.18
CA VAL A 492 -15.54 -1.11 -13.81
C VAL A 492 -14.43 -2.07 -14.22
N VAL A 493 -14.02 -2.04 -15.48
CA VAL A 493 -12.98 -2.91 -16.04
C VAL A 493 -11.63 -2.72 -15.35
N ALA A 494 -11.30 -1.50 -14.90
CA ALA A 494 -10.07 -1.26 -14.13
C ALA A 494 -10.16 -1.78 -12.69
N LEU A 495 -11.32 -1.66 -12.03
CA LEU A 495 -11.53 -2.15 -10.67
C LEU A 495 -11.58 -3.68 -10.62
N GLU A 496 -12.33 -4.31 -11.53
CA GLU A 496 -12.43 -5.77 -11.64
C GLU A 496 -11.05 -6.39 -11.92
N ARG A 497 -10.29 -5.83 -12.86
CA ARG A 497 -8.91 -6.27 -13.12
C ARG A 497 -8.03 -6.21 -11.87
N ARG A 498 -8.13 -5.13 -11.08
CA ARG A 498 -7.36 -4.99 -9.83
C ARG A 498 -7.77 -6.03 -8.80
N ASN A 499 -9.07 -6.31 -8.66
CA ASN A 499 -9.55 -7.32 -7.74
C ASN A 499 -9.07 -8.72 -8.14
N GLU A 500 -9.17 -9.05 -9.42
CA GLU A 500 -8.70 -10.33 -9.99
C GLU A 500 -7.18 -10.51 -9.87
N LEU A 501 -6.41 -9.47 -10.18
CA LEU A 501 -4.94 -9.53 -10.12
C LEU A 501 -4.38 -9.32 -8.70
N ALA A 502 -5.17 -8.89 -7.71
CA ALA A 502 -4.66 -8.53 -6.39
C ALA A 502 -3.88 -9.68 -5.70
N PRO A 503 -4.38 -10.93 -5.65
CA PRO A 503 -3.69 -12.03 -4.97
C PRO A 503 -2.32 -12.33 -5.61
N ARG A 504 -2.27 -12.31 -6.95
CA ARG A 504 -1.03 -12.54 -7.70
C ARG A 504 -0.09 -11.34 -7.70
N GLY A 505 -0.65 -10.13 -7.67
CA GLY A 505 0.10 -8.89 -7.50
C GLY A 505 0.85 -8.87 -6.18
N LYS A 506 0.23 -9.34 -5.08
CA LYS A 506 0.92 -9.54 -3.80
C LYS A 506 2.10 -10.51 -3.94
N ALA A 507 1.91 -11.66 -4.62
CA ALA A 507 2.98 -12.63 -4.87
C ALA A 507 4.12 -12.03 -5.72
N LEU A 508 3.80 -11.29 -6.79
CA LEU A 508 4.77 -10.58 -7.63
C LEU A 508 5.58 -9.55 -6.83
N LEU A 509 4.93 -8.76 -5.97
CA LEU A 509 5.61 -7.79 -5.10
C LEU A 509 6.58 -8.47 -4.13
N ARG A 510 6.20 -9.61 -3.53
CA ARG A 510 7.09 -10.39 -2.65
C ARG A 510 8.30 -10.92 -3.39
N SER A 511 8.12 -11.48 -4.59
CA SER A 511 9.22 -11.97 -5.42
C SER A 511 10.11 -10.83 -5.93
N TRP A 512 9.53 -9.69 -6.30
CA TRP A 512 10.28 -8.51 -6.72
C TRP A 512 11.21 -7.99 -5.61
N LYS A 513 10.73 -7.87 -4.37
CA LYS A 513 11.57 -7.42 -3.24
C LYS A 513 12.78 -8.34 -3.02
N ARG A 514 12.60 -9.65 -3.17
CA ARG A 514 13.68 -10.66 -3.06
C ARG A 514 14.78 -10.50 -4.11
N VAL A 515 14.47 -9.90 -5.26
CA VAL A 515 15.45 -9.66 -6.33
C VAL A 515 16.00 -8.24 -6.27
N HIS A 516 15.15 -7.23 -6.14
CA HIS A 516 15.54 -5.82 -6.22
C HIS A 516 16.49 -5.40 -5.10
N VAL A 517 16.27 -5.86 -3.86
CA VAL A 517 17.09 -5.45 -2.71
C VAL A 517 18.52 -6.00 -2.81
N PRO A 518 18.77 -7.30 -3.06
CA PRO A 518 20.13 -7.81 -3.27
C PRO A 518 20.87 -7.15 -4.44
N PHE A 519 20.17 -6.91 -5.56
CA PHE A 519 20.76 -6.22 -6.72
C PHE A 519 21.19 -4.78 -6.37
N SER A 520 20.40 -4.08 -5.56
CA SER A 520 20.74 -2.73 -5.09
C SER A 520 21.97 -2.74 -4.18
N ILE A 521 22.17 -3.79 -3.38
CA ILE A 521 23.36 -3.97 -2.54
C ILE A 521 24.59 -4.29 -3.42
N ALA A 522 24.45 -5.16 -4.43
CA ALA A 522 25.52 -5.45 -5.38
C ALA A 522 25.94 -4.21 -6.16
N LEU A 523 24.97 -3.38 -6.58
CA LEU A 523 25.23 -2.09 -7.20
C LEU A 523 26.04 -1.16 -6.29
N LEU A 524 25.72 -1.10 -4.98
CA LEU A 524 26.52 -0.33 -4.03
C LEU A 524 27.98 -0.80 -4.00
N GLY A 525 28.19 -2.12 -3.89
CA GLY A 525 29.54 -2.70 -3.84
C GLY A 525 30.34 -2.38 -5.11
N THR A 526 29.73 -2.56 -6.28
CA THR A 526 30.40 -2.25 -7.56
C THR A 526 30.66 -0.75 -7.74
N MET A 527 29.78 0.12 -7.24
CA MET A 527 29.96 1.57 -7.24
C MET A 527 31.15 1.99 -6.35
N LEU A 528 31.22 1.48 -5.12
CA LEU A 528 32.32 1.76 -4.20
C LEU A 528 33.66 1.28 -4.76
N ALA A 529 33.68 0.08 -5.36
CA ALA A 529 34.87 -0.43 -6.04
C ALA A 529 35.28 0.47 -7.21
N HIS A 530 34.32 0.94 -8.01
CA HIS A 530 34.61 1.86 -9.12
C HIS A 530 35.23 3.18 -8.66
N ILE A 531 34.69 3.78 -7.59
CA ILE A 531 35.22 5.02 -7.00
C ILE A 531 36.62 4.78 -6.41
N ALA A 532 36.82 3.68 -5.68
CA ALA A 532 38.12 3.37 -5.08
C ALA A 532 39.22 3.18 -6.13
N ILE A 533 38.93 2.43 -7.20
CA ILE A 533 39.88 2.24 -8.30
C ILE A 533 40.16 3.58 -9.00
N ALA A 534 39.14 4.39 -9.26
CA ALA A 534 39.31 5.71 -9.87
C ALA A 534 40.21 6.63 -9.02
N LEU A 535 40.08 6.60 -7.69
CA LEU A 535 40.91 7.37 -6.76
C LEU A 535 42.33 6.82 -6.55
N HIS A 536 42.62 5.60 -6.98
CA HIS A 536 43.97 5.01 -6.90
C HIS A 536 44.72 5.08 -8.22
N VAL A 537 44.01 5.16 -9.34
CA VAL A 537 44.59 5.24 -10.69
C VAL A 537 44.87 6.68 -11.12
N PHE A 538 44.16 7.66 -10.55
CA PHE A 538 44.39 9.10 -10.67
C PHE A 538 44.96 9.65 -9.37
#